data_AF-A0A6P6IZ50-F1
#
_entry.id   AF-A0A6P6IZ50-F1
#
_cell.length_a   1.000
_cell.length_b   1.000
_cell.length_c   1.000
_cell.angle_alpha   90.00
_cell.angle_beta   90.00
_cell.angle_gamma   90.00
#
_symmetry.space_group_name_H-M   'P 1'
#
loop_
_entity.id
_entity.type
_entity.pdbx_description
1 polymer ?
#
loop_
_entity_poly.entity_id
_entity_poly.type
_entity_poly.pdbx_seq_one_letter_code
_entity_poly.pdbx_strand_id
1 'polypeptide(L)'
;MAAAAGALLPGDGIVIAGKLYSGVALTLDTCLLPHERVHCSPSRAHGLSARTEEQLRNRMCEMIQSAGILLGLPQVAMATAQILFHRFFYCKSFVRYCAETVAMACLQLASKIEEEPRRVRDVLNVFHHLRDAAGDRCRGPMLLDDSYVSRKSDVIKAERRVLKELGFCVHVKHPHKVIVMYLQVLECEKNTRLLQMSWNYMNDSLRTDVFLRFSAETVACACIFLSARVLQIPLPDRPPWFLLFGASEEDLMEISGCVLRLYTLQSSPAENQKNHDSPLSRLALKNACRKITRDGRKRLSRSDERRYDRRVPSPPRRRRSRSVSSPSPGHTHSHRQRRSERERARRKPYSTHRK
;
A
#
# COMPACT_ATOMS: atom_id res chain seq x y z
N MET A 1 -5.26 -13.75 52.23
CA MET A 1 -4.63 -14.03 50.92
C MET A 1 -5.55 -13.53 49.81
N ALA A 2 -5.43 -12.25 49.44
CA ALA A 2 -6.19 -11.68 48.33
C ALA A 2 -5.42 -11.92 47.03
N ALA A 3 -6.01 -12.68 46.11
CA ALA A 3 -5.44 -12.98 44.81
C ALA A 3 -5.32 -11.70 43.98
N ALA A 4 -4.08 -11.38 43.58
CA ALA A 4 -3.79 -10.30 42.66
C ALA A 4 -4.44 -10.60 41.30
N ALA A 5 -5.35 -9.73 40.87
CA ALA A 5 -5.87 -9.72 39.51
C ALA A 5 -4.69 -9.44 38.57
N GLY A 6 -4.23 -10.46 37.85
CA GLY A 6 -3.15 -10.36 36.88
C GLY A 6 -3.50 -9.34 35.79
N ALA A 7 -2.75 -8.25 35.74
CA ALA A 7 -2.79 -7.32 34.64
C ALA A 7 -2.33 -8.05 33.37
N LEU A 8 -3.20 -8.16 32.36
CA LEU A 8 -2.82 -8.66 31.04
C LEU A 8 -1.73 -7.74 30.46
N LEU A 9 -0.63 -8.33 30.00
CA LEU A 9 0.40 -7.60 29.28
C LEU A 9 -0.10 -7.23 27.86
N PRO A 10 0.43 -6.18 27.23
CA PRO A 10 0.06 -5.81 25.86
C PRO A 10 0.32 -6.99 24.90
N GLY A 11 -0.75 -7.57 24.33
CA GLY A 11 -0.66 -8.73 23.43
C GLY A 11 -1.18 -10.04 24.02
N ASP A 12 -1.52 -10.10 25.31
CA ASP A 12 -2.27 -11.22 25.85
C ASP A 12 -3.71 -11.17 25.32
N GLY A 13 -4.11 -12.25 24.65
CA GLY A 13 -5.42 -12.36 24.03
C GLY A 13 -6.59 -12.22 25.01
N ILE A 14 -7.75 -11.82 24.48
CA ILE A 14 -8.98 -11.73 25.28
C ILE A 14 -9.64 -13.11 25.24
N VAL A 15 -9.81 -13.75 26.39
CA VAL A 15 -10.61 -14.98 26.46
C VAL A 15 -12.09 -14.61 26.49
N ILE A 16 -12.83 -14.94 25.43
CA ILE A 16 -14.29 -14.79 25.37
C ILE A 16 -14.90 -16.18 25.23
N ALA A 17 -15.79 -16.55 26.17
CA ALA A 17 -16.45 -17.87 26.19
C ALA A 17 -15.48 -19.07 26.08
N GLY A 18 -14.36 -19.01 26.81
CA GLY A 18 -13.35 -20.09 26.83
C GLY A 18 -12.47 -20.17 25.58
N LYS A 19 -12.60 -19.24 24.63
CA LYS A 19 -11.72 -19.13 23.46
C LYS A 19 -10.83 -17.91 23.60
N LEU A 20 -9.52 -18.11 23.48
CA LEU A 20 -8.54 -17.02 23.42
C LEU A 20 -8.65 -16.32 22.05
N TYR A 21 -9.14 -15.09 22.05
CA TYR A 21 -9.10 -14.20 20.90
C TYR A 21 -7.74 -13.51 20.89
N SER A 22 -7.07 -13.46 19.73
CA SER A 22 -5.71 -12.94 19.58
C SER A 22 -5.56 -11.56 20.24
N GLY A 23 -4.54 -11.40 21.09
CA GLY A 23 -4.23 -10.11 21.68
C GLY A 23 -3.84 -9.14 20.59
N VAL A 24 -4.44 -7.96 20.61
CA VAL A 24 -4.13 -6.91 19.65
C VAL A 24 -3.01 -6.07 20.27
N ALA A 25 -1.77 -6.38 19.93
CA ALA A 25 -0.64 -5.52 20.22
C ALA A 25 -0.64 -4.37 19.20
N LEU A 26 -1.07 -3.19 19.63
CA LEU A 26 -0.98 -1.97 18.82
C LEU A 26 0.40 -1.34 19.03
N THR A 27 1.35 -1.69 18.16
CA THR A 27 2.67 -1.05 18.13
C THR A 27 2.73 -0.03 17.00
N LEU A 28 3.39 1.10 17.25
CA LEU A 28 3.74 2.07 16.19
C LEU A 28 4.94 1.57 15.36
N ASP A 29 5.60 0.51 15.83
CA ASP A 29 6.75 -0.08 15.17
C ASP A 29 6.36 -0.72 13.83
N THR A 30 7.27 -0.55 12.86
CA THR A 30 7.16 -1.21 11.56
C THR A 30 7.18 -2.73 11.78
N CYS A 31 6.06 -3.40 11.49
CA CYS A 31 6.00 -4.85 11.51
C CYS A 31 6.96 -5.43 10.46
N LEU A 32 8.13 -5.86 10.90
CA LEU A 32 9.10 -6.56 10.05
C LEU A 32 8.60 -7.97 9.76
N LEU A 33 8.86 -8.42 8.54
CA LEU A 33 8.53 -9.74 8.07
C LEU A 33 9.50 -10.75 8.71
N PRO A 34 9.00 -11.83 9.34
CA PRO A 34 9.86 -12.90 9.83
C PRO A 34 10.71 -13.49 8.70
N HIS A 35 11.98 -13.80 8.96
CA HIS A 35 12.92 -14.32 7.96
C HIS A 35 12.38 -15.52 7.16
N GLU A 36 11.63 -16.42 7.82
CA GLU A 36 11.00 -17.58 7.17
C GLU A 36 10.04 -17.20 6.03
N ARG A 37 9.29 -16.10 6.20
CA ARG A 37 8.31 -15.63 5.21
C ARG A 37 8.95 -14.88 4.04
N VAL A 38 10.20 -14.44 4.16
CA VAL A 38 10.96 -13.85 3.06
C VAL A 38 11.16 -14.88 1.94
N HIS A 39 11.49 -16.13 2.31
CA HIS A 39 11.78 -17.19 1.35
C HIS A 39 10.53 -17.97 0.89
N CYS A 40 9.46 -17.98 1.70
CA CYS A 40 8.23 -18.71 1.42
C CYS A 40 7.02 -17.78 1.27
N SER A 41 6.97 -17.01 0.17
CA SER A 41 5.82 -16.15 -0.12
C SER A 41 4.54 -16.98 -0.39
N PRO A 42 3.34 -16.44 -0.08
CA PRO A 42 2.08 -17.09 -0.45
C PRO A 42 1.90 -17.27 -1.96
N SER A 43 2.63 -16.51 -2.77
CA SER A 43 2.65 -16.64 -4.23
C SER A 43 3.42 -17.88 -4.66
N ARG A 44 4.59 -18.13 -4.06
CA ARG A 44 5.38 -19.35 -4.26
C ARG A 44 4.61 -20.60 -3.84
N ALA A 45 3.91 -20.53 -2.71
CA ALA A 45 3.04 -21.62 -2.24
C ALA A 45 1.89 -21.95 -3.23
N HIS A 46 1.51 -21.02 -4.11
CA HIS A 46 0.55 -21.25 -5.20
C HIS A 46 1.21 -21.51 -6.56
N GLY A 47 2.51 -21.81 -6.59
CA GLY A 47 3.24 -22.19 -7.80
C GLY A 47 3.76 -21.03 -8.66
N LEU A 48 3.78 -19.79 -8.14
CA LEU A 48 4.41 -18.68 -8.85
C LEU A 48 5.93 -18.71 -8.65
N SER A 49 6.70 -18.61 -9.75
CA SER A 49 8.16 -18.58 -9.65
C SER A 49 8.66 -17.31 -8.93
N ALA A 50 9.79 -17.42 -8.23
CA ALA A 50 10.41 -16.30 -7.53
C ALA A 50 10.71 -15.12 -8.46
N ARG A 51 11.25 -15.40 -9.65
CA ARG A 51 11.57 -14.39 -10.67
C ARG A 51 10.33 -13.67 -11.19
N THR A 52 9.25 -14.41 -11.46
CA THR A 52 7.99 -13.80 -11.92
C THR A 52 7.37 -12.94 -10.83
N GLU A 53 7.41 -13.39 -9.57
CA GLU A 53 6.94 -12.59 -8.44
C GLU A 53 7.72 -11.29 -8.28
N GLU A 54 9.05 -11.34 -8.35
CA GLU A 54 9.93 -10.17 -8.30
C GLU A 54 9.64 -9.19 -9.44
N GLN A 55 9.51 -9.69 -10.68
CA GLN A 55 9.15 -8.88 -11.84
C GLN A 55 7.78 -8.19 -11.67
N LEU A 56 6.78 -8.90 -11.14
CA LEU A 56 5.46 -8.32 -10.86
C LEU A 56 5.55 -7.22 -9.81
N ARG A 57 6.30 -7.43 -8.72
CA ARG A 57 6.52 -6.40 -7.69
C ARG A 57 7.20 -5.17 -8.29
N ASN A 58 8.31 -5.35 -9.00
CA ASN A 58 9.06 -4.27 -9.63
C ASN A 58 8.20 -3.46 -10.61
N ARG A 59 7.42 -4.14 -11.45
CA ARG A 59 6.54 -3.49 -12.43
C ARG A 59 5.39 -2.73 -11.76
N MET A 60 4.78 -3.29 -10.72
CA MET A 60 3.69 -2.61 -10.02
C MET A 60 4.18 -1.42 -9.21
N CYS A 61 5.34 -1.52 -8.55
CA CYS A 61 5.95 -0.38 -7.86
C CYS A 61 6.28 0.76 -8.82
N GLU A 62 6.81 0.46 -10.02
CA GLU A 62 7.02 1.43 -11.09
C GLU A 62 5.70 2.09 -11.52
N MET A 63 4.63 1.29 -11.75
CA MET A 63 3.31 1.84 -12.08
C MET A 63 2.75 2.73 -10.97
N ILE A 64 2.93 2.37 -9.69
CA ILE A 64 2.52 3.18 -8.54
C ILE A 64 3.26 4.53 -8.56
N GLN A 65 4.57 4.52 -8.81
CA GLN A 65 5.39 5.74 -8.91
C GLN A 65 4.92 6.63 -10.06
N SER A 66 4.81 6.08 -11.28
CA SER A 66 4.35 6.85 -12.44
C SER A 66 2.93 7.39 -12.24
N ALA A 67 2.04 6.61 -11.63
CA ALA A 67 0.68 7.04 -11.35
C ALA A 67 0.64 8.16 -10.32
N GLY A 68 1.44 8.06 -9.25
CA GLY A 68 1.52 9.11 -8.24
C GLY A 68 2.06 10.41 -8.79
N ILE A 69 3.07 10.38 -9.67
CA ILE A 69 3.58 11.56 -10.37
C ILE A 69 2.48 12.22 -11.21
N LEU A 70 1.75 11.45 -12.03
CA LEU A 70 0.65 11.97 -12.85
C LEU A 70 -0.53 12.50 -12.03
N LEU A 71 -0.72 11.98 -10.82
CA LEU A 71 -1.72 12.45 -9.86
C LEU A 71 -1.21 13.62 -9.01
N GLY A 72 0.04 14.07 -9.18
CA GLY A 72 0.65 15.10 -8.34
C GLY A 72 0.68 14.74 -6.86
N LEU A 73 0.94 13.48 -6.52
CA LEU A 73 1.11 13.03 -5.14
C LEU A 73 2.56 13.26 -4.67
N PRO A 74 2.79 13.57 -3.38
CA PRO A 74 4.14 13.68 -2.85
C PRO A 74 4.85 12.32 -2.82
N GLN A 75 6.19 12.33 -2.85
CA GLN A 75 7.00 11.10 -2.83
C GLN A 75 6.70 10.20 -1.62
N VAL A 76 6.42 10.81 -0.46
CA VAL A 76 6.06 10.08 0.77
C VAL A 76 4.80 9.23 0.55
N ALA A 77 3.77 9.75 -0.13
CA ALA A 77 2.55 8.99 -0.44
C ALA A 77 2.81 7.84 -1.42
N MET A 78 3.68 8.05 -2.42
CA MET A 78 4.07 7.00 -3.36
C MET A 78 4.87 5.88 -2.65
N ALA A 79 5.79 6.26 -1.76
CA ALA A 79 6.55 5.32 -0.94
C ALA A 79 5.65 4.51 0.00
N THR A 80 4.69 5.18 0.69
CA THR A 80 3.70 4.51 1.54
C THR A 80 2.91 3.49 0.72
N ALA A 81 2.45 3.86 -0.48
CA ALA A 81 1.70 2.97 -1.36
C ALA A 81 2.50 1.71 -1.76
N GLN A 82 3.78 1.84 -2.10
CA GLN A 82 4.66 0.72 -2.46
C GLN A 82 4.90 -0.21 -1.26
N ILE A 83 5.13 0.34 -0.07
CA ILE A 83 5.32 -0.46 1.15
C ILE A 83 4.04 -1.23 1.52
N LEU A 84 2.87 -0.58 1.46
CA LEU A 84 1.59 -1.26 1.70
C LEU A 84 1.32 -2.37 0.67
N PHE A 85 1.66 -2.12 -0.59
CA PHE A 85 1.58 -3.11 -1.66
C PHE A 85 2.47 -4.33 -1.38
N HIS A 86 3.72 -4.11 -1.00
CA HIS A 86 4.62 -5.19 -0.62
C HIS A 86 4.08 -5.98 0.57
N ARG A 87 3.73 -5.31 1.68
CA ARG A 87 3.16 -5.94 2.88
C ARG A 87 1.97 -6.83 2.50
N PHE A 88 1.04 -6.32 1.68
CA PHE A 88 -0.13 -7.09 1.25
C PHE A 88 0.25 -8.38 0.52
N PHE A 89 1.19 -8.33 -0.43
CA PHE A 89 1.61 -9.51 -1.20
C PHE A 89 2.62 -10.41 -0.50
N TYR A 90 3.09 -10.06 0.70
CA TYR A 90 3.73 -11.02 1.60
C TYR A 90 2.71 -11.72 2.53
N CYS A 91 1.51 -11.16 2.69
CA CYS A 91 0.38 -11.83 3.35
C CYS A 91 -0.51 -12.63 2.38
N LYS A 92 -0.57 -12.20 1.11
CA LYS A 92 -1.45 -12.72 0.06
C LYS A 92 -0.69 -13.05 -1.22
N SER A 93 -1.38 -13.74 -2.12
CA SER A 93 -0.78 -14.28 -3.33
C SER A 93 -1.18 -13.49 -4.57
N PHE A 94 -0.22 -13.22 -5.45
CA PHE A 94 -0.44 -12.70 -6.80
C PHE A 94 -1.32 -13.61 -7.67
N VAL A 95 -1.40 -14.90 -7.35
CA VAL A 95 -2.27 -15.88 -8.03
C VAL A 95 -3.73 -15.74 -7.63
N ARG A 96 -4.04 -15.07 -6.51
CA ARG A 96 -5.42 -14.91 -6.01
C ARG A 96 -5.96 -13.50 -6.14
N TYR A 97 -5.08 -12.50 -6.26
CA TYR A 97 -5.45 -11.09 -6.26
C TYR A 97 -4.82 -10.38 -7.44
N CYS A 98 -5.63 -9.55 -8.13
CA CYS A 98 -5.15 -8.75 -9.24
C CYS A 98 -4.20 -7.64 -8.74
N ALA A 99 -2.95 -7.71 -9.17
CA ALA A 99 -1.90 -6.78 -8.74
C ALA A 99 -2.23 -5.32 -9.06
N GLU A 100 -2.75 -5.05 -10.27
CA GLU A 100 -3.13 -3.70 -10.72
C GLU A 100 -4.26 -3.10 -9.84
N THR A 101 -5.27 -3.92 -9.50
CA THR A 101 -6.37 -3.48 -8.61
C THR A 101 -5.87 -3.19 -7.20
N VAL A 102 -4.99 -4.02 -6.67
CA VAL A 102 -4.38 -3.80 -5.35
C VAL A 102 -3.46 -2.59 -5.37
N ALA A 103 -2.66 -2.37 -6.42
CA ALA A 103 -1.81 -1.20 -6.57
C ALA A 103 -2.61 0.11 -6.57
N MET A 104 -3.71 0.17 -7.33
CA MET A 104 -4.64 1.31 -7.28
C MET A 104 -5.22 1.53 -5.89
N ALA A 105 -5.60 0.46 -5.20
CA ALA A 105 -6.13 0.53 -3.84
C ALA A 105 -5.09 1.01 -2.82
N CYS A 106 -3.84 0.55 -2.92
CA CYS A 106 -2.74 0.99 -2.07
C CYS A 106 -2.42 2.47 -2.29
N LEU A 107 -2.41 2.94 -3.55
CA LEU A 107 -2.17 4.37 -3.85
C LEU A 107 -3.31 5.26 -3.32
N GLN A 108 -4.56 4.83 -3.50
CA GLN A 108 -5.74 5.52 -2.97
C GLN A 108 -5.76 5.55 -1.43
N LEU A 109 -5.30 4.48 -0.78
CA LEU A 109 -5.21 4.39 0.67
C LEU A 109 -4.07 5.27 1.20
N ALA A 110 -2.89 5.18 0.60
CA ALA A 110 -1.73 5.99 0.96
C ALA A 110 -2.00 7.49 0.79
N SER A 111 -2.72 7.90 -0.27
CA SER A 111 -3.10 9.30 -0.44
C SER A 111 -3.98 9.81 0.70
N LYS A 112 -4.79 8.95 1.31
CA LYS A 112 -5.59 9.32 2.50
C LYS A 112 -4.72 9.37 3.76
N ILE A 113 -3.80 8.42 3.93
CA ILE A 113 -2.91 8.34 5.10
C ILE A 113 -1.99 9.56 5.17
N GLU A 114 -1.49 10.02 4.02
CA GLU A 114 -0.62 11.21 3.92
C GLU A 114 -1.41 12.51 3.73
N GLU A 115 -2.72 12.51 4.00
CA GLU A 115 -3.60 13.70 3.97
C GLU A 115 -3.65 14.45 2.61
N GLU A 116 -3.39 13.76 1.49
CA GLU A 116 -3.50 14.28 0.11
C GLU A 116 -4.49 13.43 -0.71
N PRO A 117 -5.77 13.32 -0.33
CA PRO A 117 -6.70 12.36 -0.92
C PRO A 117 -7.01 12.67 -2.39
N ARG A 118 -6.89 11.65 -3.26
CA ARG A 118 -7.33 11.72 -4.66
C ARG A 118 -8.68 11.04 -4.88
N ARG A 119 -9.41 11.40 -5.94
CA ARG A 119 -10.66 10.72 -6.28
C ARG A 119 -10.34 9.39 -6.96
N VAL A 120 -11.08 8.33 -6.61
CA VAL A 120 -10.91 6.99 -7.21
C VAL A 120 -10.99 7.03 -8.74
N ARG A 121 -11.84 7.91 -9.30
CA ARG A 121 -11.95 8.11 -10.76
C ARG A 121 -10.61 8.52 -11.38
N ASP A 122 -9.90 9.43 -10.73
CA ASP A 122 -8.68 10.01 -11.27
C ASP A 122 -7.56 8.96 -11.23
N VAL A 123 -7.47 8.18 -10.13
CA VAL A 123 -6.60 7.01 -10.03
C VAL A 123 -6.87 6.00 -11.14
N LEU A 124 -8.15 5.66 -11.36
CA LEU A 124 -8.56 4.72 -12.41
C LEU A 124 -8.16 5.19 -13.81
N ASN A 125 -8.35 6.48 -14.10
CA ASN A 125 -8.00 7.06 -15.40
C ASN A 125 -6.49 7.08 -15.62
N VAL A 126 -5.70 7.43 -14.59
CA VAL A 126 -4.24 7.42 -14.67
C VAL A 126 -3.70 6.01 -14.89
N PHE A 127 -4.18 5.01 -14.15
CA PHE A 127 -3.77 3.61 -14.38
C PHE A 127 -4.20 3.09 -15.75
N HIS A 128 -5.38 3.50 -16.25
CA HIS A 128 -5.78 3.18 -17.61
C HIS A 128 -4.83 3.83 -18.64
N HIS A 129 -4.50 5.10 -18.45
CA HIS A 129 -3.59 5.82 -19.33
C HIS A 129 -2.19 5.19 -19.35
N LEU A 130 -1.63 4.85 -18.19
CA LEU A 130 -0.31 4.20 -18.09
C LEU A 130 -0.28 2.81 -18.73
N ARG A 131 -1.39 2.07 -18.66
CA ARG A 131 -1.52 0.77 -19.34
C ARG A 131 -1.55 0.93 -20.86
N ASP A 132 -2.18 2.00 -21.33
CA ASP A 132 -2.40 2.26 -22.74
C ASP A 132 -1.17 2.92 -23.38
N ALA A 133 -0.46 3.80 -22.68
CA ALA A 133 0.81 4.40 -23.14
C ALA A 133 1.93 3.36 -23.38
N ALA A 134 1.82 2.17 -22.80
CA ALA A 134 2.70 1.05 -23.12
C ALA A 134 2.38 0.39 -24.48
N GLY A 135 1.20 0.63 -25.05
CA GLY A 135 0.84 0.29 -26.42
C GLY A 135 0.76 1.56 -27.27
N ASP A 136 1.01 1.47 -28.56
CA ASP A 136 1.03 2.63 -29.47
C ASP A 136 -0.38 3.21 -29.76
N ARG A 137 -1.22 3.38 -28.73
CA ARG A 137 -2.61 3.84 -28.85
C ARG A 137 -2.96 4.72 -27.64
N CYS A 138 -2.85 6.03 -27.81
CA CYS A 138 -3.50 6.99 -26.92
C CYS A 138 -5.03 6.89 -27.10
N ARG A 139 -5.69 6.13 -26.22
CA ARG A 139 -7.15 6.20 -26.08
C ARG A 139 -7.47 7.30 -25.07
N GLY A 140 -8.56 8.03 -25.32
CA GLY A 140 -9.10 9.04 -24.41
C GLY A 140 -9.52 8.48 -23.04
N PRO A 141 -10.11 9.31 -22.16
CA PRO A 141 -10.52 8.87 -20.83
C PRO A 141 -11.44 7.64 -20.87
N MET A 142 -11.40 6.83 -19.81
CA MET A 142 -12.18 5.61 -19.69
C MET A 142 -13.67 5.89 -19.94
N LEU A 143 -14.27 5.12 -20.85
CA LEU A 143 -15.71 5.19 -21.09
C LEU A 143 -16.46 4.84 -19.79
N LEU A 144 -17.49 5.62 -19.47
CA LEU A 144 -18.31 5.45 -18.27
C LEU A 144 -19.35 4.35 -18.49
N ASP A 145 -18.89 3.12 -18.66
CA ASP A 145 -19.72 1.93 -18.85
C ASP A 145 -19.85 1.11 -17.56
N ASP A 146 -20.62 0.01 -17.62
CA ASP A 146 -20.75 -0.93 -16.50
C ASP A 146 -19.39 -1.52 -16.07
N SER A 147 -18.43 -1.62 -17.00
CA SER A 147 -17.07 -2.10 -16.71
C SER A 147 -16.31 -1.14 -15.80
N TYR A 148 -16.45 0.17 -16.03
CA TYR A 148 -15.90 1.22 -15.18
C TYR A 148 -16.50 1.15 -13.77
N VAL A 149 -17.83 1.01 -13.67
CA VAL A 149 -18.52 0.91 -12.38
C VAL A 149 -18.06 -0.34 -11.60
N SER A 150 -17.94 -1.50 -12.27
CA SER A 150 -17.40 -2.72 -11.66
C SER A 150 -15.96 -2.49 -11.18
N ARG A 151 -15.08 -1.92 -12.02
CA ARG A 151 -13.67 -1.72 -11.65
C ARG A 151 -13.52 -0.76 -10.46
N LYS A 152 -14.32 0.31 -10.42
CA LYS A 152 -14.39 1.21 -9.26
C LYS A 152 -14.80 0.46 -7.99
N SER A 153 -15.83 -0.39 -8.08
CA SER A 153 -16.25 -1.23 -6.95
C SER A 153 -15.15 -2.19 -6.48
N ASP A 154 -14.42 -2.78 -7.43
CA ASP A 154 -13.33 -3.72 -7.14
C ASP A 154 -12.15 -3.02 -6.44
N VAL A 155 -11.79 -1.80 -6.83
CA VAL A 155 -10.76 -0.99 -6.14
C VAL A 155 -11.19 -0.68 -4.69
N ILE A 156 -12.44 -0.27 -4.47
CA ILE A 156 -12.97 0.03 -3.13
C ILE A 156 -13.02 -1.24 -2.26
N LYS A 157 -13.33 -2.40 -2.84
CA LYS A 157 -13.27 -3.69 -2.15
C LYS A 157 -11.83 -4.10 -1.83
N ALA A 158 -10.90 -3.86 -2.76
CA ALA A 158 -9.48 -4.14 -2.56
C ALA A 158 -8.90 -3.26 -1.44
N GLU A 159 -9.25 -1.97 -1.38
CA GLU A 159 -8.83 -1.05 -0.31
C GLU A 159 -9.22 -1.59 1.08
N ARG A 160 -10.49 -1.97 1.25
CA ARG A 160 -10.97 -2.58 2.50
C ARG A 160 -10.24 -3.88 2.83
N ARG A 161 -9.86 -4.65 1.81
CA ARG A 161 -9.11 -5.89 2.00
C ARG A 161 -7.68 -5.61 2.44
N VAL A 162 -7.00 -4.61 1.85
CA VAL A 162 -5.66 -4.20 2.29
C VAL A 162 -5.69 -3.84 3.77
N LEU A 163 -6.62 -2.99 4.20
CA LEU A 163 -6.77 -2.62 5.61
C LEU A 163 -6.97 -3.83 6.53
N LYS A 164 -7.87 -4.75 6.14
CA LYS A 164 -8.16 -5.96 6.91
C LYS A 164 -6.95 -6.88 7.05
N GLU A 165 -6.22 -7.10 5.96
CA GLU A 165 -5.09 -8.03 5.94
C GLU A 165 -3.84 -7.46 6.62
N LEU A 166 -3.70 -6.14 6.64
CA LEU A 166 -2.65 -5.45 7.39
C LEU A 166 -3.02 -5.18 8.84
N GLY A 167 -4.21 -5.61 9.30
CA GLY A 167 -4.66 -5.36 10.67
C GLY A 167 -4.77 -3.87 11.01
N PHE A 168 -5.02 -3.01 10.02
CA PHE A 168 -4.97 -1.54 10.15
C PHE A 168 -3.59 -0.96 10.52
N CYS A 169 -2.52 -1.76 10.51
CA CYS A 169 -1.13 -1.32 10.66
C CYS A 169 -0.62 -0.70 9.34
N VAL A 170 -1.13 0.48 9.02
CA VAL A 170 -0.80 1.21 7.78
C VAL A 170 0.23 2.33 7.97
N HIS A 171 0.67 2.56 9.22
CA HIS A 171 1.74 3.50 9.49
C HIS A 171 3.06 3.01 8.88
N VAL A 172 3.80 3.95 8.29
CA VAL A 172 5.08 3.70 7.63
C VAL A 172 6.06 4.78 8.04
N LYS A 173 7.19 4.36 8.59
CA LYS A 173 8.33 5.24 8.86
C LYS A 173 9.20 5.32 7.61
N HIS A 174 9.33 6.52 7.04
CA HIS A 174 10.13 6.75 5.85
C HIS A 174 11.56 7.17 6.20
N PRO A 175 12.58 6.62 5.51
CA PRO A 175 14.00 6.89 5.82
C PRO A 175 14.49 8.25 5.32
N HIS A 176 13.73 8.99 4.49
CA HIS A 176 14.16 10.29 3.93
C HIS A 176 14.68 11.25 5.00
N LYS A 177 13.94 11.39 6.11
CA LYS A 177 14.33 12.24 7.24
C LYS A 177 15.52 11.68 8.02
N VAL A 178 15.60 10.35 8.13
CA VAL A 178 16.70 9.66 8.82
C VAL A 178 18.02 9.88 8.07
N ILE A 179 18.00 9.83 6.74
CA ILE A 179 19.18 10.11 5.91
C ILE A 179 19.73 11.50 6.19
N VAL A 180 18.87 12.53 6.25
CA VAL A 180 19.29 13.91 6.55
C VAL A 180 19.93 13.99 7.93
N MET A 181 19.29 13.38 8.94
CA MET A 181 19.80 13.37 10.32
C MET A 181 21.16 12.67 10.42
N TYR A 182 21.33 11.53 9.75
CA TYR A 182 22.60 10.79 9.77
C TYR A 182 23.71 11.57 9.07
N LEU A 183 23.42 12.20 7.93
CA LEU A 183 24.41 13.04 7.24
C LEU A 183 24.81 14.26 8.07
N GLN A 184 23.92 14.83 8.89
CA GLN A 184 24.27 15.89 9.85
C GLN A 184 25.22 15.39 10.94
N VAL A 185 24.97 14.20 11.50
CA VAL A 185 25.85 13.59 12.51
C VAL A 185 27.22 13.26 11.92
N LEU A 186 27.29 12.91 10.64
CA LEU A 186 28.52 12.65 9.90
C LEU A 186 29.19 13.92 9.34
N GLU A 187 28.66 15.11 9.65
CA GLU A 187 29.16 16.41 9.16
C GLU A 187 29.24 16.49 7.62
N CYS A 188 28.37 15.73 6.94
CA CYS A 188 28.30 15.59 5.50
C CYS A 188 27.05 16.23 4.89
N GLU A 189 26.27 17.00 5.67
CA GLU A 189 24.99 17.58 5.25
C GLU A 189 25.12 18.58 4.10
N LYS A 190 26.28 19.25 4.00
CA LYS A 190 26.59 20.19 2.91
C LYS A 190 26.85 19.48 1.58
N ASN A 191 27.14 18.18 1.61
CA ASN A 191 27.38 17.40 0.41
C ASN A 191 26.05 17.02 -0.24
N THR A 192 25.48 17.95 -1.01
CA THR A 192 24.21 17.79 -1.71
C THR A 192 24.22 16.61 -2.68
N ARG A 193 25.38 16.28 -3.26
CA ARG A 193 25.55 15.12 -4.16
C ARG A 193 25.38 13.81 -3.40
N LEU A 194 26.02 13.67 -2.23
CA LEU A 194 25.87 12.50 -1.37
C LEU A 194 24.43 12.33 -0.87
N LEU A 195 23.82 13.43 -0.40
CA LEU A 195 22.43 13.44 0.04
C LEU A 195 21.47 13.00 -1.08
N GLN A 196 21.57 13.62 -2.26
CA GLN A 196 20.69 13.32 -3.38
C GLN A 196 20.86 11.87 -3.85
N MET A 197 22.10 11.37 -3.92
CA MET A 197 22.36 10.00 -4.33
C MET A 197 21.83 8.97 -3.32
N SER A 198 21.94 9.28 -2.02
CA SER A 198 21.37 8.45 -0.95
C SER A 198 19.85 8.39 -1.03
N TRP A 199 19.19 9.52 -1.31
CA TRP A 199 17.75 9.57 -1.54
C TRP A 199 17.33 8.79 -2.80
N ASN A 200 18.11 8.87 -3.87
CA ASN A 200 17.82 8.12 -5.10
C ASN A 200 17.87 6.61 -4.84
N TYR A 201 18.94 6.10 -4.23
CA TYR A 201 19.05 4.68 -3.89
C TYR A 201 17.95 4.20 -2.95
N MET A 202 17.54 5.04 -2.02
CA MET A 202 16.45 4.73 -1.12
C MET A 202 15.09 4.71 -1.83
N ASN A 203 14.84 5.64 -2.76
CA ASN A 203 13.62 5.58 -3.57
C ASN A 203 13.60 4.32 -4.45
N ASP A 204 14.75 3.92 -4.99
CA ASP A 204 14.87 2.68 -5.77
C ASP A 204 14.67 1.44 -4.91
N SER A 205 15.13 1.47 -3.65
CA SER A 205 14.98 0.35 -2.71
C SER A 205 13.52 0.06 -2.35
N LEU A 206 12.60 1.02 -2.51
CA LEU A 206 11.14 0.80 -2.35
C LEU A 206 10.57 -0.22 -3.35
N ARG A 207 11.28 -0.50 -4.45
CA ARG A 207 10.89 -1.54 -5.42
C ARG A 207 11.17 -2.95 -4.89
N THR A 208 12.07 -3.06 -3.90
CA THR A 208 12.46 -4.32 -3.25
C THR A 208 11.69 -4.55 -1.95
N ASP A 209 11.95 -5.67 -1.28
CA ASP A 209 11.35 -6.04 0.01
C ASP A 209 12.16 -5.58 1.24
N VAL A 210 13.21 -4.76 1.07
CA VAL A 210 14.09 -4.33 2.18
C VAL A 210 13.31 -3.62 3.29
N PHE A 211 12.28 -2.84 2.96
CA PHE A 211 11.41 -2.15 3.94
C PHE A 211 10.50 -3.08 4.74
N LEU A 212 10.46 -4.36 4.39
CA LEU A 212 9.81 -5.39 5.19
C LEU A 212 10.80 -6.13 6.06
N ARG A 213 12.08 -6.12 5.73
CA ARG A 213 13.10 -6.95 6.40
C ARG A 213 13.94 -6.15 7.39
N PHE A 214 14.17 -4.88 7.10
CA PHE A 214 15.05 -4.01 7.86
C PHE A 214 14.30 -2.77 8.34
N SER A 215 14.79 -2.20 9.44
CA SER A 215 14.29 -0.91 9.94
C SER A 215 14.59 0.22 8.94
N ALA A 216 13.83 1.32 9.01
CA ALA A 216 14.06 2.47 8.14
C ALA A 216 15.45 3.09 8.39
N GLU A 217 15.93 2.99 9.62
CA GLU A 217 17.25 3.39 10.09
C GLU A 217 18.35 2.61 9.40
N THR A 218 18.26 1.28 9.40
CA THR A 218 19.23 0.41 8.73
C THR A 218 19.24 0.64 7.22
N VAL A 219 18.07 0.81 6.60
CA VAL A 219 17.96 1.14 5.17
C VAL A 219 18.60 2.49 4.86
N ALA A 220 18.39 3.51 5.70
CA ALA A 220 19.05 4.80 5.55
C ALA A 220 20.58 4.67 5.60
N CYS A 221 21.11 3.92 6.56
CA CYS A 221 22.55 3.63 6.66
C CYS A 221 23.08 2.98 5.39
N ALA A 222 22.40 1.95 4.88
CA ALA A 222 22.83 1.25 3.67
C ALA A 222 22.84 2.16 2.43
N CYS A 223 21.84 3.03 2.26
CA CYS A 223 21.81 3.97 1.14
C CYS A 223 22.91 5.03 1.21
N ILE A 224 23.25 5.52 2.41
CA ILE A 224 24.40 6.43 2.63
C ILE A 224 25.71 5.69 2.36
N PHE A 225 25.86 4.48 2.89
CA PHE A 225 27.05 3.64 2.70
C PHE A 225 27.31 3.38 1.22
N LEU A 226 26.29 2.94 0.48
CA LEU A 226 26.38 2.70 -0.96
C LEU A 226 26.75 3.98 -1.72
N SER A 227 26.15 5.11 -1.35
CA SER A 227 26.42 6.39 -1.98
C SER A 227 27.85 6.88 -1.74
N ALA A 228 28.33 6.78 -0.51
CA ALA A 228 29.69 7.17 -0.16
C ALA A 228 30.74 6.33 -0.89
N ARG A 229 30.51 5.01 -1.02
CA ARG A 229 31.40 4.13 -1.79
C ARG A 229 31.45 4.50 -3.27
N VAL A 230 30.31 4.77 -3.89
CA VAL A 230 30.26 5.16 -5.31
C VAL A 230 30.88 6.54 -5.55
N LEU A 231 30.71 7.49 -4.61
CA LEU A 231 31.33 8.81 -4.68
C LEU A 231 32.78 8.84 -4.19
N GLN A 232 33.32 7.72 -3.70
CA GLN A 232 34.65 7.65 -3.08
C GLN A 232 34.84 8.65 -1.94
N ILE A 233 33.80 8.85 -1.13
CA ILE A 233 33.86 9.71 0.06
C ILE A 233 34.30 8.85 1.26
N PRO A 234 35.41 9.18 1.93
CA PRO A 234 35.85 8.46 3.11
C PRO A 234 34.91 8.78 4.28
N LEU A 235 34.29 7.75 4.85
CA LEU A 235 33.52 7.85 6.09
C LEU A 235 34.33 7.22 7.24
N PRO A 236 34.01 7.52 8.51
CA PRO A 236 34.73 6.96 9.65
C PRO A 236 34.67 5.42 9.67
N ASP A 237 35.83 4.77 9.66
CA ASP A 237 35.97 3.30 9.62
C ASP A 237 36.48 2.69 10.94
N ARG A 238 36.90 3.50 11.93
CA ARG A 238 37.42 3.02 13.23
C ARG A 238 36.91 3.85 14.43
N PRO A 239 35.84 3.40 15.12
CA PRO A 239 34.94 2.31 14.73
C PRO A 239 34.14 2.67 13.47
N PRO A 240 33.62 1.68 12.72
CA PRO A 240 32.76 1.95 11.57
C PRO A 240 31.55 2.79 11.97
N TRP A 241 31.31 3.88 11.23
CA TRP A 241 30.31 4.89 11.55
C TRP A 241 28.89 4.34 11.69
N PHE A 242 28.54 3.30 10.92
CA PHE A 242 27.20 2.72 10.90
C PHE A 242 26.84 1.98 12.19
N LEU A 243 27.83 1.58 12.99
CA LEU A 243 27.60 0.97 14.31
C LEU A 243 26.95 1.97 15.29
N LEU A 244 27.23 3.26 15.15
CA LEU A 244 26.60 4.32 15.95
C LEU A 244 25.07 4.33 15.77
N PHE A 245 24.60 3.92 14.60
CA PHE A 245 23.19 3.88 14.25
C PHE A 245 22.56 2.49 14.43
N GLY A 246 23.28 1.55 15.07
CA GLY A 246 22.80 0.20 15.35
C GLY A 246 22.65 -0.69 14.11
N ALA A 247 23.35 -0.37 13.02
CA ALA A 247 23.35 -1.18 11.80
C ALA A 247 24.59 -2.09 11.75
N SER A 248 24.44 -3.31 11.22
CA SER A 248 25.57 -4.23 11.01
C SER A 248 26.12 -4.14 9.58
N GLU A 249 27.38 -4.51 9.38
CA GLU A 249 27.97 -4.55 8.04
C GLU A 249 27.25 -5.55 7.13
N GLU A 250 26.79 -6.67 7.69
CA GLU A 250 26.02 -7.70 6.97
C GLU A 250 24.71 -7.12 6.42
N ASP A 251 23.95 -6.37 7.23
CA ASP A 251 22.70 -5.74 6.80
C ASP A 251 22.96 -4.70 5.69
N LEU A 252 24.02 -3.90 5.84
CA LEU A 252 24.42 -2.89 4.87
C LEU A 252 24.76 -3.52 3.51
N MET A 253 25.54 -4.59 3.53
CA MET A 253 25.93 -5.33 2.33
C MET A 253 24.71 -6.00 1.67
N GLU A 254 23.81 -6.58 2.46
CA GLU A 254 22.61 -7.22 1.92
C GLU A 254 21.67 -6.21 1.27
N ILE A 255 21.36 -5.09 1.94
CA ILE A 255 20.51 -4.03 1.38
C ILE A 255 21.15 -3.41 0.14
N SER A 256 22.46 -3.13 0.19
CA SER A 256 23.20 -2.61 -0.97
C SER A 256 23.14 -3.58 -2.15
N GLY A 257 23.32 -4.88 -1.89
CA GLY A 257 23.16 -5.93 -2.91
C GLY A 257 21.74 -5.96 -3.49
N CYS A 258 20.70 -5.84 -2.66
CA CYS A 258 19.30 -5.75 -3.12
C CYS A 258 19.08 -4.57 -4.07
N VAL A 259 19.59 -3.39 -3.71
CA VAL A 259 19.47 -2.17 -4.52
C VAL A 259 20.27 -2.29 -5.81
N LEU A 260 21.51 -2.76 -5.75
CA LEU A 260 22.37 -2.94 -6.93
C LEU A 260 21.81 -3.95 -7.93
N ARG A 261 21.14 -5.02 -7.44
CA ARG A 261 20.47 -5.99 -8.31
C ARG A 261 19.43 -5.34 -9.24
N LEU A 262 18.74 -4.28 -8.80
CA LEU A 262 17.78 -3.56 -9.66
C LEU A 262 18.45 -3.00 -10.92
N TYR A 263 19.67 -2.47 -10.79
CA TYR A 263 20.41 -1.90 -11.92
C TYR A 263 20.97 -3.00 -12.82
N THR A 264 21.47 -4.11 -12.26
CA THR A 264 21.96 -5.24 -13.08
C THR A 264 20.88 -5.85 -13.96
N LEU A 265 19.63 -5.89 -13.48
CA LEU A 265 18.47 -6.37 -14.24
C LEU A 265 18.06 -5.40 -15.35
N GLN A 266 18.30 -4.09 -15.17
CA GLN A 266 18.03 -3.06 -16.16
C GLN A 266 19.16 -2.93 -17.20
N SER A 267 20.40 -3.30 -16.84
CA SER A 267 21.59 -3.30 -17.71
C SER A 267 21.64 -4.40 -18.78
N SER A 268 20.55 -5.12 -19.03
CA SER A 268 20.39 -5.95 -20.25
C SER A 268 19.35 -5.35 -21.22
N PRO A 269 19.56 -4.14 -21.81
CA PRO A 269 18.62 -3.58 -22.79
C PRO A 269 18.76 -4.21 -24.19
N ALA A 270 19.90 -4.82 -24.51
CA ALA A 270 20.17 -5.28 -25.88
C ALA A 270 19.42 -6.57 -26.27
N GLU A 271 19.11 -7.45 -25.31
CA GLU A 271 18.40 -8.71 -25.59
C GLU A 271 16.97 -8.75 -25.05
N ASN A 272 16.67 -8.04 -23.95
CA ASN A 272 15.33 -8.08 -23.36
C ASN A 272 14.31 -7.19 -24.07
N GLN A 273 14.71 -6.17 -24.83
CA GLN A 273 13.73 -5.33 -25.53
C GLN A 273 12.93 -6.12 -26.58
N LYS A 274 13.57 -7.09 -27.26
CA LYS A 274 12.89 -7.97 -28.23
C LYS A 274 11.96 -9.00 -27.56
N ASN A 275 12.24 -9.42 -26.32
CA ASN A 275 11.44 -10.41 -25.60
C ASN A 275 10.32 -9.78 -24.74
N HIS A 276 10.54 -8.60 -24.15
CA HIS A 276 9.53 -7.87 -23.36
C HIS A 276 8.45 -7.21 -24.22
N ASP A 277 8.77 -6.86 -25.47
CA ASP A 277 7.83 -6.32 -26.45
C ASP A 277 7.20 -7.39 -27.35
N SER A 278 7.45 -8.68 -27.07
CA SER A 278 6.69 -9.74 -27.73
C SER A 278 5.19 -9.61 -27.33
N PRO A 279 4.27 -9.52 -28.32
CA PRO A 279 2.84 -9.50 -28.05
C PRO A 279 2.41 -10.70 -27.19
N LEU A 280 3.13 -11.82 -27.31
CA LEU A 280 2.94 -13.07 -26.59
C LEU A 280 3.25 -12.99 -25.09
N SER A 281 4.32 -12.31 -24.64
CA SER A 281 4.63 -12.17 -23.21
C SER A 281 3.65 -11.22 -22.50
N ARG A 282 3.30 -10.10 -23.15
CA ARG A 282 2.27 -9.17 -22.65
C ARG A 282 0.89 -9.80 -22.64
N LEU A 283 0.55 -10.59 -23.65
CA LEU A 283 -0.69 -11.34 -23.72
C LEU A 283 -0.67 -12.50 -22.71
N ALA A 284 0.47 -13.15 -22.46
CA ALA A 284 0.63 -14.17 -21.42
C ALA A 284 0.47 -13.59 -20.02
N LEU A 285 1.02 -12.40 -19.72
CA LEU A 285 0.82 -11.71 -18.45
C LEU A 285 -0.62 -11.18 -18.31
N LYS A 286 -1.20 -10.60 -19.37
CA LYS A 286 -2.62 -10.19 -19.38
C LYS A 286 -3.56 -11.38 -19.26
N ASN A 287 -3.25 -12.51 -19.90
CA ASN A 287 -4.04 -13.73 -19.84
C ASN A 287 -3.82 -14.48 -18.54
N ALA A 288 -2.62 -14.46 -17.96
CA ALA A 288 -2.36 -14.95 -16.61
C ALA A 288 -3.16 -14.12 -15.61
N CYS A 289 -3.07 -12.78 -15.65
CA CYS A 289 -3.87 -11.90 -14.82
C CYS A 289 -5.38 -12.07 -15.05
N ARG A 290 -5.87 -12.22 -16.29
CA ARG A 290 -7.29 -12.45 -16.60
C ARG A 290 -7.76 -13.84 -16.16
N LYS A 291 -6.95 -14.89 -16.34
CA LYS A 291 -7.24 -16.28 -15.93
C LYS A 291 -7.22 -16.39 -14.40
N ILE A 292 -6.23 -15.78 -13.74
CA ILE A 292 -6.16 -15.59 -12.29
C ILE A 292 -7.38 -14.82 -11.77
N THR A 293 -7.79 -13.74 -12.45
CA THR A 293 -8.98 -12.97 -12.04
C THR A 293 -10.27 -13.75 -12.25
N ARG A 294 -10.38 -14.56 -13.32
CA ARG A 294 -11.58 -15.37 -13.63
C ARG A 294 -11.71 -16.59 -12.72
N ASP A 295 -10.61 -17.29 -12.43
CA ASP A 295 -10.57 -18.41 -11.49
C ASP A 295 -10.62 -17.94 -10.03
N GLY A 296 -10.00 -16.80 -9.73
CA GLY A 296 -10.10 -16.10 -8.45
C GLY A 296 -11.53 -15.68 -8.13
N ARG A 297 -12.26 -15.08 -9.09
CA ARG A 297 -13.68 -14.67 -8.91
C ARG A 297 -14.61 -15.88 -8.70
N LYS A 298 -14.36 -17.01 -9.37
CA LYS A 298 -15.06 -18.29 -9.17
C LYS A 298 -14.72 -18.98 -7.83
N ARG A 299 -13.49 -18.84 -7.34
CA ARG A 299 -13.07 -19.41 -6.04
C ARG A 299 -13.50 -18.53 -4.88
N LEU A 300 -13.40 -17.20 -5.00
CA LEU A 300 -13.86 -16.22 -4.02
C LEU A 300 -15.37 -16.36 -3.74
N SER A 301 -16.20 -16.51 -4.78
CA SER A 301 -17.64 -16.78 -4.60
C SER A 301 -17.90 -18.08 -3.83
N ARG A 302 -17.17 -19.15 -4.14
CA ARG A 302 -17.30 -20.45 -3.44
C ARG A 302 -16.77 -20.46 -2.01
N SER A 303 -15.73 -19.68 -1.70
CA SER A 303 -15.14 -19.64 -0.35
C SER A 303 -15.85 -18.66 0.59
N ASP A 304 -16.47 -17.59 0.07
CA ASP A 304 -17.29 -16.68 0.88
C ASP A 304 -18.67 -17.29 1.20
N GLU A 305 -19.27 -18.11 0.31
CA GLU A 305 -20.50 -18.88 0.62
C GLU A 305 -20.29 -19.92 1.73
N ARG A 306 -19.20 -20.69 1.69
CA ARG A 306 -18.93 -21.73 2.70
C ARG A 306 -18.61 -21.17 4.10
N ARG A 307 -18.25 -19.89 4.20
CA ARG A 307 -17.96 -19.24 5.50
C ARG A 307 -19.21 -18.65 6.15
N TYR A 308 -20.30 -18.44 5.39
CA TYR A 308 -21.57 -17.94 5.90
C TYR A 308 -22.54 -19.04 6.37
N ASP A 309 -22.32 -20.30 5.99
CA ASP A 309 -23.26 -21.41 6.25
C ASP A 309 -22.96 -22.24 7.53
N ARG A 310 -22.12 -21.73 8.44
CA ARG A 310 -21.97 -22.30 9.78
C ARG A 310 -22.84 -21.53 10.78
N ARG A 311 -24.12 -21.91 10.77
CA ARG A 311 -25.14 -21.87 11.84
C ARG A 311 -24.86 -20.93 13.02
N VAL A 312 -25.58 -19.80 13.06
CA VAL A 312 -25.93 -19.08 14.29
C VAL A 312 -27.35 -19.52 14.69
N PRO A 313 -27.61 -20.01 15.91
CA PRO A 313 -28.97 -20.28 16.36
C PRO A 313 -29.77 -18.99 16.49
N SER A 314 -30.99 -18.95 15.95
CA SER A 314 -31.89 -17.80 16.05
C SER A 314 -32.35 -17.57 17.50
N PRO A 315 -32.48 -16.32 17.98
CA PRO A 315 -33.00 -16.06 19.33
C PRO A 315 -34.53 -16.28 19.40
N PRO A 316 -35.09 -16.62 20.57
CA PRO A 316 -36.51 -16.97 20.68
C PRO A 316 -37.42 -15.75 20.55
N ARG A 317 -38.55 -15.92 19.87
CA ARG A 317 -39.62 -14.92 19.71
C ARG A 317 -40.20 -14.51 21.06
N ARG A 318 -40.05 -13.24 21.45
CA ARG A 318 -40.83 -12.63 22.54
C ARG A 318 -42.31 -12.55 22.13
N ARG A 319 -43.17 -13.25 22.86
CA ARG A 319 -44.63 -13.05 22.85
C ARG A 319 -44.95 -11.66 23.42
N ARG A 320 -45.69 -10.83 22.67
CA ARG A 320 -46.32 -9.60 23.17
C ARG A 320 -47.76 -9.93 23.58
N SER A 321 -48.08 -9.69 24.85
CA SER A 321 -49.43 -9.64 25.40
C SER A 321 -50.15 -8.34 25.00
N ARG A 322 -51.46 -8.46 24.75
CA ARG A 322 -52.50 -7.38 24.72
C ARG A 322 -52.66 -6.83 26.16
N SER A 323 -53.14 -5.64 26.50
CA SER A 323 -54.01 -4.55 25.97
C SER A 323 -53.69 -3.27 26.82
N VAL A 324 -54.05 -2.01 26.52
CA VAL A 324 -55.38 -1.33 26.60
C VAL A 324 -55.24 0.10 25.99
N SER A 325 -56.37 0.66 25.59
CA SER A 325 -56.72 1.76 24.68
C SER A 325 -56.63 3.22 25.21
N SER A 326 -56.21 4.14 24.31
CA SER A 326 -56.72 5.51 23.95
C SER A 326 -56.84 6.67 24.99
N PRO A 327 -56.98 7.97 24.60
CA PRO A 327 -57.04 8.61 23.26
C PRO A 327 -56.14 9.87 23.04
N SER A 328 -56.06 10.29 21.77
CA SER A 328 -55.36 11.49 21.20
C SER A 328 -56.05 12.84 21.49
N PRO A 329 -55.39 13.99 21.20
CA PRO A 329 -55.80 14.78 20.00
C PRO A 329 -54.72 15.61 19.26
N GLY A 330 -54.87 15.76 17.93
CA GLY A 330 -54.89 17.05 17.19
C GLY A 330 -53.61 17.73 16.64
N HIS A 331 -53.55 17.89 15.30
CA HIS A 331 -52.92 18.98 14.47
C HIS A 331 -51.38 19.17 14.53
N THR A 332 -50.59 19.57 13.51
CA THR A 332 -50.73 20.06 12.12
C THR A 332 -49.33 20.06 11.45
N HIS A 333 -49.30 20.09 10.10
CA HIS A 333 -48.12 20.24 9.24
C HIS A 333 -47.26 21.50 9.50
N SER A 334 -45.92 21.39 9.47
CA SER A 334 -45.02 22.21 8.61
C SER A 334 -43.53 21.93 8.91
N HIS A 335 -42.74 21.64 7.87
CA HIS A 335 -41.33 22.07 7.74
C HIS A 335 -40.76 21.62 6.39
N ARG A 336 -41.21 22.30 5.33
CA ARG A 336 -40.58 22.26 4.00
C ARG A 336 -40.11 23.67 3.64
N GLN A 337 -39.21 24.23 4.44
CA GLN A 337 -38.66 25.57 4.24
C GLN A 337 -37.34 25.70 4.99
N ARG A 338 -36.28 25.06 4.49
CA ARG A 338 -34.90 25.28 4.94
C ARG A 338 -33.85 25.07 3.85
N ARG A 339 -34.27 24.98 2.58
CA ARG A 339 -33.36 24.67 1.45
C ARG A 339 -33.13 25.81 0.46
N SER A 340 -33.81 26.94 0.57
CA SER A 340 -33.74 28.03 -0.42
C SER A 340 -32.83 29.21 -0.05
N GLU A 341 -32.20 29.22 1.13
CA GLU A 341 -31.39 30.38 1.58
C GLU A 341 -29.87 30.20 1.47
N ARG A 342 -29.35 29.00 1.17
CA ARG A 342 -27.89 28.77 1.06
C ARG A 342 -27.30 28.99 -0.32
N GLU A 343 -28.11 29.24 -1.35
CA GLU A 343 -27.66 29.37 -2.73
C GLU A 343 -27.49 30.82 -3.22
N ARG A 344 -27.82 31.82 -2.38
CA ARG A 344 -27.77 33.26 -2.75
C ARG A 344 -26.53 34.03 -2.30
N ALA A 345 -25.55 33.37 -1.67
CA ALA A 345 -24.41 34.05 -1.02
C ALA A 345 -23.06 33.96 -1.78
N ARG A 346 -23.01 33.63 -3.08
CA ARG A 346 -21.73 33.40 -3.79
C ARG A 346 -21.47 34.16 -5.09
N ARG A 347 -22.19 35.25 -5.38
CA ARG A 347 -21.87 36.08 -6.57
C ARG A 347 -21.89 37.57 -6.26
N LYS A 348 -20.70 38.19 -6.15
CA LYS A 348 -20.48 39.63 -6.39
C LYS A 348 -19.31 39.78 -7.38
N PRO A 349 -19.42 40.67 -8.39
CA PRO A 349 -18.38 40.89 -9.38
C PRO A 349 -17.45 42.06 -9.01
N TYR A 350 -16.17 41.96 -9.39
CA TYR A 350 -15.21 43.07 -9.38
C TYR A 350 -15.43 43.96 -10.62
N SER A 351 -15.66 45.27 -10.40
CA SER A 351 -15.65 46.28 -11.47
C SER A 351 -14.30 46.99 -11.54
N THR A 352 -13.81 47.10 -12.76
CA THR A 352 -12.68 47.91 -13.21
C THR A 352 -12.93 49.42 -13.08
N HIS A 353 -11.96 50.16 -12.53
CA HIS A 353 -11.67 51.53 -12.97
C HIS A 353 -10.19 51.87 -12.72
N ARG A 354 -9.49 52.24 -13.80
CA ARG A 354 -8.23 52.99 -13.76
C ARG A 354 -8.34 54.10 -14.80
N LYS A 355 -8.18 55.34 -14.36
CA LYS A 355 -7.58 56.42 -15.16
C LYS A 355 -6.09 56.41 -14.87
#